data_AF-Q29YR2-F1
#
_entry.id   AF-Q29YR2-F1
#
_cell.length_a   1.000
_cell.length_b   1.000
_cell.length_c   1.000
_cell.angle_alpha   90.00
_cell.angle_beta   90.00
_cell.angle_gamma   90.00
#
_symmetry.space_group_name_H-M   'P 1'
#
loop_
_entity.id
_entity.type
_entity.pdbx_description
1 polymer ?
#
loop_
_entity_poly.entity_id
_entity_poly.type
_entity_poly.pdbx_seq_one_letter_code
_entity_poly.pdbx_strand_id
1 'polypeptide(L)'
;GGFVGLALSWLIRLNMYKPYYNLISTEVYNYVITNHGIAMIFFFLMPVLIGGFGNFLLPLMSGLSDLNLPRLNALSLWLMLPSALCMGLSMFYGTGVGWTLYPPLSSSMCGVGVDFLMFSLHLAGISSVLGSLNFICTILSRFNSNIVLRSSVILWAYLFTSILLLLSLPVLAAGITMLLFDRNFGTAFFDPVGGGDPILFQHLFWFFGHPEVYVLILPGFGIISHICMTLSNNDSLFGFLGLIGAM
;
A
#
# COMPACT_ATOMS: atom_id res chain seq x y z
N GLY A 1 0.46 10.76 6.38
CA GLY A 1 -0.35 9.73 7.04
C GLY A 1 0.06 9.47 8.49
N GLY A 2 1.35 9.29 8.80
CA GLY A 2 1.81 8.75 10.10
C GLY A 2 1.23 9.42 11.35
N PHE A 3 1.35 10.75 11.49
CA PHE A 3 0.79 11.47 12.65
C PHE A 3 -0.74 11.39 12.72
N VAL A 4 -1.43 11.45 11.58
CA VAL A 4 -2.89 11.28 11.51
C VAL A 4 -3.27 9.87 11.97
N GLY A 5 -2.59 8.84 11.45
CA GLY A 5 -2.80 7.46 11.84
C GLY A 5 -2.54 7.23 13.34
N LEU A 6 -1.48 7.81 13.89
CA LEU A 6 -1.18 7.74 15.33
C LEU A 6 -2.26 8.42 16.17
N ALA A 7 -2.73 9.61 15.78
CA ALA A 7 -3.79 10.32 16.47
C ALA A 7 -5.10 9.52 16.47
N LEU A 8 -5.47 8.94 15.32
CA LEU A 8 -6.65 8.07 15.20
C LEU A 8 -6.50 6.80 16.06
N SER A 9 -5.31 6.17 16.07
CA SER A 9 -5.02 5.00 16.93
C SER A 9 -5.19 5.32 18.41
N TRP A 10 -4.68 6.48 18.83
CA TRP A 10 -4.82 6.92 20.21
C TRP A 10 -6.29 7.12 20.59
N LEU A 11 -7.07 7.72 19.70
CA LEU A 11 -8.52 7.88 19.90
C LEU A 11 -9.25 6.53 20.00
N ILE A 12 -8.92 5.54 19.16
CA ILE A 12 -9.46 4.17 19.26
C ILE A 12 -9.18 3.60 20.65
N ARG A 13 -7.93 3.71 21.14
CA ARG A 13 -7.53 3.17 22.44
C ARG A 13 -8.19 3.89 23.61
N LEU A 14 -8.32 5.22 23.54
CA LEU A 14 -9.01 6.01 24.54
C LEU A 14 -10.50 5.64 24.61
N ASN A 15 -11.16 5.43 23.47
CA ASN A 15 -12.56 5.02 23.44
C ASN A 15 -12.78 3.63 24.07
N MET A 16 -11.77 2.77 24.03
CA MET A 16 -11.81 1.41 24.61
C MET A 16 -11.26 1.35 26.06
N TYR A 17 -10.96 2.49 26.70
CA TYR A 17 -10.34 2.50 28.03
C TYR A 17 -11.28 2.02 29.15
N LYS A 18 -12.59 2.34 29.06
CA LYS A 18 -13.60 1.91 30.03
C LYS A 18 -14.81 1.32 29.31
N PRO A 19 -15.34 0.17 29.77
CA PRO A 19 -16.57 -0.37 29.20
C PRO A 19 -17.73 0.60 29.48
N TYR A 20 -18.67 0.70 28.53
CA TYR A 20 -19.89 1.53 28.59
C TYR A 20 -19.69 3.05 28.60
N TYR A 21 -18.46 3.55 28.50
CA TYR A 21 -18.18 4.98 28.34
C TYR A 21 -17.56 5.26 26.97
N ASN A 22 -18.39 5.72 26.04
CA ASN A 22 -17.97 6.06 24.69
C ASN A 22 -17.56 7.55 24.62
N LEU A 23 -16.30 7.81 24.29
CA LEU A 23 -15.80 9.17 24.03
C LEU A 23 -16.33 9.73 22.71
N ILE A 24 -16.56 8.85 21.73
CA ILE A 24 -17.11 9.17 20.42
C ILE A 24 -18.27 8.22 20.10
N SER A 25 -19.17 8.62 19.20
CA SER A 25 -20.27 7.75 18.78
C SER A 25 -19.75 6.50 18.07
N THR A 26 -20.57 5.45 18.05
CA THR A 26 -20.25 4.17 17.40
C THR A 26 -19.98 4.32 15.90
N GLU A 27 -20.69 5.21 15.22
CA GLU A 27 -20.47 5.53 13.81
C GLU A 27 -19.10 6.17 13.58
N VAL A 28 -18.77 7.20 14.37
CA VAL A 28 -17.47 7.88 14.29
C VAL A 28 -16.34 6.90 14.64
N TYR A 29 -16.58 5.94 15.54
CA TYR A 29 -15.59 4.91 15.87
C TYR A 29 -15.23 4.06 14.64
N ASN A 30 -16.23 3.66 13.85
CA ASN A 30 -15.98 2.96 12.59
C ASN A 30 -15.25 3.85 11.57
N TYR A 31 -15.53 5.15 11.55
CA TYR A 31 -14.81 6.11 10.69
C TYR A 31 -13.34 6.19 11.05
N VAL A 32 -13.05 6.27 12.35
CA VAL A 32 -11.69 6.35 12.89
C VAL A 32 -10.92 5.07 12.61
N ILE A 33 -11.51 3.88 12.81
CA ILE A 33 -10.84 2.60 12.49
C ILE A 33 -10.50 2.51 11.00
N THR A 34 -11.48 2.78 10.14
CA THR A 34 -11.31 2.70 8.69
C THR A 34 -10.18 3.60 8.22
N ASN A 35 -10.21 4.86 8.66
CA ASN A 35 -9.21 5.85 8.29
C ASN A 35 -7.85 5.61 8.93
N HIS A 36 -7.78 5.05 10.14
CA HIS A 36 -6.51 4.66 10.77
C HIS A 36 -5.78 3.61 9.92
N GLY A 37 -6.46 2.52 9.56
CA GLY A 37 -5.86 1.44 8.77
C GLY A 37 -5.35 1.95 7.41
N ILE A 38 -6.18 2.71 6.70
CA ILE A 38 -5.84 3.25 5.38
C ILE A 38 -4.70 4.29 5.49
N ALA A 39 -4.70 5.14 6.53
CA ALA A 39 -3.66 6.15 6.73
C ALA A 39 -2.29 5.51 7.01
N MET A 40 -2.29 4.43 7.78
CA MET A 40 -1.05 3.75 8.17
C MET A 40 -0.45 2.96 7.01
N ILE A 41 -1.26 2.25 6.22
CA ILE A 41 -0.75 1.45 5.11
C ILE A 41 -0.37 2.37 3.94
N PHE A 42 -1.35 3.04 3.33
CA PHE A 42 -1.17 3.75 2.07
C PHE A 42 -0.55 5.14 2.21
N PHE A 43 -0.63 5.78 3.37
CA PHE A 43 -0.14 7.15 3.58
C PHE A 43 1.00 7.27 4.60
N PHE A 44 1.51 6.14 5.10
CA PHE A 44 2.67 6.12 5.97
C PHE A 44 3.64 5.02 5.57
N LEU A 45 3.28 3.74 5.73
CA LEU A 45 4.21 2.64 5.49
C LEU A 45 4.66 2.57 4.02
N MET A 46 3.72 2.57 3.06
CA MET A 46 4.07 2.50 1.63
C MET A 46 4.91 3.71 1.20
N PRO A 47 4.53 4.98 1.48
CA PRO A 47 5.33 6.13 1.10
C PRO A 47 6.70 6.18 1.78
N VAL A 48 6.85 5.68 3.01
CA VAL A 48 8.14 5.70 3.72
C VAL A 48 9.05 4.57 3.24
N LEU A 49 8.56 3.32 3.29
CA LEU A 49 9.38 2.13 3.00
C LEU A 49 9.69 1.98 1.51
N ILE A 50 8.70 2.22 0.65
CA ILE A 50 8.84 1.99 -0.79
C ILE A 50 9.19 3.29 -1.48
N GLY A 51 8.43 4.36 -1.19
CA GLY A 51 8.70 5.69 -1.72
C GLY A 51 10.02 6.26 -1.22
N GLY A 52 10.12 6.59 0.06
CA GLY A 52 11.26 7.31 0.64
C GLY A 52 12.55 6.51 0.57
N PHE A 53 12.60 5.35 1.23
CA PHE A 53 13.80 4.52 1.23
C PHE A 53 14.13 3.95 -0.16
N GLY A 54 13.13 3.50 -0.94
CA GLY A 54 13.40 2.96 -2.28
C GLY A 54 13.99 4.01 -3.22
N ASN A 55 13.40 5.20 -3.29
CA ASN A 55 13.93 6.28 -4.14
C ASN A 55 15.33 6.75 -3.74
N PHE A 56 15.66 6.70 -2.44
CA PHE A 56 16.96 7.11 -1.95
C PHE A 56 18.03 6.01 -2.10
N LEU A 57 17.70 4.77 -1.72
CA LEU A 57 18.66 3.67 -1.65
C LEU A 57 18.94 3.04 -3.02
N LEU A 58 17.95 2.96 -3.92
CA LEU A 58 18.12 2.24 -5.18
C LEU A 58 19.21 2.86 -6.09
N PRO A 59 19.26 4.18 -6.32
CA PRO A 59 20.36 4.78 -7.09
C PRO A 59 21.70 4.58 -6.39
N LEU A 60 21.75 4.82 -5.07
CA LEU A 60 22.96 4.74 -4.26
C LEU A 60 23.58 3.34 -4.30
N MET A 61 22.77 2.30 -4.06
CA MET A 61 23.21 0.90 -4.05
C MET A 61 23.52 0.37 -5.44
N SER A 62 22.92 0.95 -6.48
CA SER A 62 23.20 0.60 -7.88
C SER A 62 24.40 1.36 -8.47
N GLY A 63 24.90 2.39 -7.78
CA GLY A 63 25.95 3.28 -8.27
C GLY A 63 25.49 4.22 -9.38
N LEU A 64 24.20 4.59 -9.38
CA LEU A 64 23.59 5.49 -10.36
C LEU A 64 23.42 6.89 -9.76
N SER A 65 23.44 7.92 -10.59
CA SER A 65 23.15 9.30 -10.16
C SER A 65 21.67 9.53 -9.85
N ASP A 66 20.78 8.81 -10.55
CA ASP A 66 19.33 8.88 -10.39
C ASP A 66 18.69 7.57 -10.90
N LEU A 67 17.37 7.41 -10.70
CA LEU A 67 16.57 6.34 -11.28
C LEU A 67 16.37 6.53 -12.80
N ASN A 68 16.04 5.44 -13.50
CA ASN A 68 15.95 5.47 -14.96
C ASN A 68 14.75 6.27 -15.51
N LEU A 69 13.65 6.37 -14.78
CA LEU A 69 12.43 7.09 -15.18
C LEU A 69 12.11 8.23 -14.19
N PRO A 70 12.94 9.28 -14.11
CA PRO A 70 12.85 10.29 -13.05
C PRO A 70 11.58 11.15 -13.12
N ARG A 71 11.07 11.43 -14.33
CA ARG A 71 9.79 12.16 -14.50
C ARG A 71 8.58 11.34 -14.05
N LEU A 72 8.62 10.04 -14.31
CA LEU A 72 7.59 9.10 -13.89
C LEU A 72 7.61 8.94 -12.36
N ASN A 73 8.81 8.99 -11.76
CA ASN A 73 8.99 9.06 -10.32
C ASN A 73 8.47 10.35 -9.69
N ALA A 74 8.70 11.50 -10.33
CA ALA A 74 8.13 12.75 -9.86
C ALA A 74 6.59 12.68 -9.89
N LEU A 75 6.02 12.16 -10.99
CA LEU A 75 4.58 11.98 -11.12
C LEU A 75 4.00 11.07 -10.03
N SER A 76 4.68 9.96 -9.69
CA SER A 76 4.22 9.07 -8.63
C SER A 76 4.10 9.81 -7.30
N LEU A 77 5.10 10.62 -6.93
CA LEU A 77 5.02 11.46 -5.72
C LEU A 77 3.87 12.48 -5.81
N TRP A 78 3.72 13.17 -6.93
CA TRP A 78 2.69 14.20 -7.10
C TRP A 78 1.26 13.65 -7.03
N LEU A 79 1.03 12.40 -7.43
CA LEU A 79 -0.29 11.74 -7.30
C LEU A 79 -0.68 11.46 -5.84
N MET A 80 0.27 11.43 -4.91
CA MET A 80 -0.05 11.26 -3.48
C MET A 80 -0.76 12.48 -2.88
N LEU A 81 -0.57 13.68 -3.44
CA LEU A 81 -1.26 14.89 -2.97
C LEU A 81 -2.77 14.85 -3.24
N PRO A 82 -3.26 14.67 -4.48
CA PRO A 82 -4.70 14.53 -4.70
C PRO A 82 -5.26 13.28 -4.03
N SER A 83 -4.49 12.20 -3.91
CA SER A 83 -4.88 11.02 -3.12
C SER A 83 -5.14 11.37 -1.65
N ALA A 84 -4.25 12.16 -1.02
CA ALA A 84 -4.40 12.60 0.36
C ALA A 84 -5.56 13.60 0.53
N LEU A 85 -5.82 14.45 -0.46
CA LEU A 85 -6.99 15.33 -0.47
C LEU A 85 -8.29 14.52 -0.50
N CYS A 86 -8.39 13.53 -1.38
CA CYS A 86 -9.53 12.60 -1.41
C CYS A 86 -9.70 11.87 -0.08
N MET A 87 -8.59 11.46 0.57
CA MET A 87 -8.65 10.86 1.90
C MET A 87 -9.21 11.84 2.94
N GLY A 88 -8.76 13.10 2.93
CA GLY A 88 -9.27 14.13 3.83
C GLY A 88 -10.76 14.41 3.63
N LEU A 89 -11.23 14.44 2.38
CA LEU A 89 -12.66 14.55 2.06
C LEU A 89 -13.45 13.33 2.55
N SER A 90 -12.92 12.11 2.36
CA SER A 90 -13.51 10.89 2.94
C SER A 90 -13.67 10.98 4.45
N MET A 91 -12.66 11.48 5.17
CA MET A 91 -12.76 11.69 6.63
C MET A 91 -13.83 12.71 7.00
N PHE A 92 -13.95 13.79 6.23
CA PHE A 92 -14.93 14.84 6.47
C PHE A 92 -16.38 14.38 6.22
N TYR A 93 -16.60 13.65 5.13
CA TYR A 93 -17.92 13.11 4.78
C TYR A 93 -18.26 11.79 5.50
N GLY A 94 -17.29 11.15 6.16
CA GLY A 94 -17.47 9.95 6.96
C GLY A 94 -17.42 8.64 6.16
N THR A 95 -16.62 7.67 6.63
CA THR A 95 -16.44 6.36 6.01
C THR A 95 -16.25 5.23 7.02
N GLY A 96 -17.30 4.47 7.29
CA GLY A 96 -17.34 3.48 8.38
C GLY A 96 -17.36 2.02 7.95
N VAL A 97 -16.76 1.71 6.81
CA VAL A 97 -16.90 0.40 6.14
C VAL A 97 -15.75 -0.57 6.45
N GLY A 98 -14.78 -0.15 7.27
CA GLY A 98 -13.54 -0.88 7.51
C GLY A 98 -12.51 -0.69 6.39
N TRP A 99 -11.24 -0.98 6.68
CA TRP A 99 -10.15 -0.85 5.70
C TRP A 99 -10.30 -1.81 4.50
N THR A 100 -11.09 -2.88 4.66
CA THR A 100 -11.37 -3.85 3.60
C THR A 100 -12.51 -3.46 2.68
N LEU A 101 -13.34 -2.47 3.02
CA LEU A 101 -14.42 -1.95 2.15
C LEU A 101 -15.45 -3.01 1.70
N TYR A 102 -15.80 -3.99 2.54
CA TYR A 102 -16.66 -5.10 2.10
C TYR A 102 -18.09 -4.69 1.74
N PRO A 103 -18.62 -5.09 0.56
CA PRO A 103 -20.06 -5.08 0.30
C PRO A 103 -20.76 -6.17 1.14
N PRO A 104 -22.04 -6.00 1.50
CA PRO A 104 -22.92 -4.89 1.15
C PRO A 104 -22.74 -3.64 2.03
N LEU A 105 -21.89 -3.67 3.07
CA LEU A 105 -21.71 -2.52 3.96
C LEU A 105 -21.18 -1.29 3.21
N SER A 106 -20.30 -1.50 2.24
CA SER A 106 -19.78 -0.44 1.37
C SER A 106 -20.66 -0.13 0.15
N SER A 107 -21.83 -0.75 -0.01
CA SER A 107 -22.75 -0.48 -1.12
C SER A 107 -23.44 0.89 -1.00
N SER A 108 -24.34 1.22 -1.93
CA SER A 108 -24.99 2.54 -2.13
C SER A 108 -25.65 3.15 -0.88
N MET A 109 -25.89 2.36 0.16
CA MET A 109 -26.43 2.85 1.45
C MET A 109 -25.42 3.71 2.24
N CYS A 110 -24.12 3.60 1.96
CA CYS A 110 -23.10 4.44 2.58
C CYS A 110 -22.86 5.75 1.80
N GLY A 111 -22.69 6.85 2.53
CA GLY A 111 -22.52 8.21 1.98
C GLY A 111 -21.28 8.40 1.09
N VAL A 112 -21.21 9.60 0.48
CA VAL A 112 -20.21 9.99 -0.55
C VAL A 112 -18.75 9.87 -0.07
N GLY A 113 -18.51 9.83 1.24
CA GLY A 113 -17.18 9.60 1.79
C GLY A 113 -16.52 8.33 1.25
N VAL A 114 -17.30 7.25 1.03
CA VAL A 114 -16.76 5.97 0.55
C VAL A 114 -16.25 6.10 -0.89
N ASP A 115 -16.91 6.93 -1.71
CA ASP A 115 -16.46 7.22 -3.07
C ASP A 115 -15.14 7.98 -3.07
N PHE A 116 -15.00 9.01 -2.23
CA PHE A 116 -13.73 9.72 -2.04
C PHE A 116 -12.61 8.80 -1.53
N LEU A 117 -12.93 7.86 -0.65
CA LEU A 117 -11.96 6.87 -0.17
C LEU A 117 -11.48 5.95 -1.29
N MET A 118 -12.39 5.47 -2.14
CA MET A 118 -12.03 4.65 -3.29
C MET A 118 -11.19 5.45 -4.29
N PHE A 119 -11.55 6.70 -4.61
CA PHE A 119 -10.72 7.56 -5.46
C PHE A 119 -9.32 7.81 -4.86
N SER A 120 -9.24 7.97 -3.54
CA SER A 120 -7.97 8.10 -2.82
C SER A 120 -7.07 6.88 -3.04
N LEU A 121 -7.64 5.67 -2.90
CA LEU A 121 -6.93 4.41 -3.12
C LEU A 121 -6.53 4.19 -4.58
N HIS A 122 -7.35 4.60 -5.56
CA HIS A 122 -6.96 4.56 -6.98
C HIS A 122 -5.71 5.40 -7.23
N LEU A 123 -5.70 6.66 -6.76
CA LEU A 123 -4.58 7.58 -6.97
C LEU A 123 -3.31 7.08 -6.27
N ALA A 124 -3.43 6.56 -5.04
CA ALA A 124 -2.31 5.94 -4.33
C ALA A 124 -1.81 4.68 -5.07
N GLY A 125 -2.73 3.85 -5.57
CA GLY A 125 -2.42 2.67 -6.36
C GLY A 125 -1.64 3.00 -7.63
N ILE A 126 -2.08 4.00 -8.41
CA ILE A 126 -1.38 4.47 -9.61
C ILE A 126 0.01 4.98 -9.24
N SER A 127 0.14 5.77 -8.16
CA SER A 127 1.45 6.22 -7.65
C SER A 127 2.40 5.03 -7.42
N SER A 128 1.96 4.01 -6.70
CA SER A 128 2.79 2.82 -6.43
C SER A 128 3.11 1.98 -7.67
N VAL A 129 2.20 1.85 -8.64
CA VAL A 129 2.48 1.16 -9.91
C VAL A 129 3.51 1.91 -10.74
N LEU A 130 3.43 3.24 -10.79
CA LEU A 130 4.44 4.05 -11.48
C LEU A 130 5.81 3.92 -10.78
N GLY A 131 5.84 4.01 -9.45
CA GLY A 131 7.06 3.78 -8.67
C GLY A 131 7.68 2.40 -8.93
N SER A 132 6.85 1.34 -8.94
CA SER A 132 7.33 -0.03 -9.15
C SER A 132 7.90 -0.24 -10.55
N LEU A 133 7.29 0.31 -11.59
CA LEU A 133 7.83 0.28 -12.96
C LEU A 133 9.21 0.94 -13.04
N ASN A 134 9.37 2.11 -12.41
CA ASN A 134 10.66 2.80 -12.38
C ASN A 134 11.73 1.98 -11.65
N PHE A 135 11.39 1.37 -10.52
CA PHE A 135 12.30 0.52 -9.76
C PHE A 135 12.70 -0.73 -10.56
N ILE A 136 11.76 -1.42 -11.20
CA ILE A 136 12.05 -2.57 -12.06
C ILE A 136 13.00 -2.16 -13.19
N CYS A 137 12.69 -1.09 -13.93
CA CYS A 137 13.55 -0.61 -15.01
C CYS A 137 14.96 -0.25 -14.52
N THR A 138 15.07 0.38 -13.34
CA THR A 138 16.35 0.78 -12.76
C THR A 138 17.17 -0.44 -12.35
N ILE A 139 16.61 -1.35 -11.57
CA ILE A 139 17.31 -2.53 -11.05
C ILE A 139 17.73 -3.46 -12.20
N LEU A 140 16.82 -3.76 -13.13
CA LEU A 140 17.11 -4.65 -14.26
C LEU A 140 18.18 -4.07 -15.19
N SER A 141 18.22 -2.74 -15.38
CA SER A 141 19.28 -2.11 -16.19
C SER A 141 20.68 -2.36 -15.61
N ARG A 142 20.78 -2.47 -14.28
CA ARG A 142 22.05 -2.71 -13.59
C ARG A 142 22.43 -4.19 -13.56
N PHE A 143 21.44 -5.09 -13.50
CA PHE A 143 21.62 -6.54 -13.47
C PHE A 143 22.18 -7.13 -14.78
N ASN A 144 22.34 -6.33 -15.85
CA ASN A 144 22.84 -6.80 -17.14
C ASN A 144 24.38 -7.00 -17.21
N SER A 145 25.06 -7.18 -16.07
CA SER A 145 26.51 -7.42 -15.98
C SER A 145 26.81 -8.51 -14.93
N ASN A 146 28.04 -9.05 -14.89
CA ASN A 146 28.55 -10.08 -13.92
C ASN A 146 28.41 -9.72 -12.42
N ILE A 147 27.63 -8.68 -12.09
CA ILE A 147 27.39 -8.08 -10.78
C ILE A 147 26.13 -8.67 -10.10
N VAL A 148 25.29 -9.44 -10.80
CA VAL A 148 24.06 -10.04 -10.22
C VAL A 148 24.34 -10.87 -8.95
N LEU A 149 25.46 -11.60 -8.92
CA LEU A 149 25.86 -12.42 -7.78
C LEU A 149 26.54 -11.62 -6.65
N ARG A 150 26.79 -10.32 -6.85
CA ARG A 150 27.42 -9.40 -5.89
C ARG A 150 26.56 -8.18 -5.59
N SER A 151 25.32 -8.14 -6.07
CA SER A 151 24.40 -7.03 -5.80
C SER A 151 23.92 -7.07 -4.36
N SER A 152 23.55 -5.92 -3.80
CA SER A 152 23.03 -5.89 -2.42
C SER A 152 21.67 -6.60 -2.36
N VAL A 153 21.40 -7.31 -1.27
CA VAL A 153 20.09 -7.95 -1.02
C VAL A 153 18.95 -6.94 -1.03
N ILE A 154 19.23 -5.68 -0.67
CA ILE A 154 18.28 -4.57 -0.77
C ILE A 154 17.75 -4.44 -2.21
N LEU A 155 18.60 -4.53 -3.25
CA LEU A 155 18.16 -4.44 -4.64
C LEU A 155 17.20 -5.58 -5.01
N TRP A 156 17.46 -6.79 -4.52
CA TRP A 156 16.56 -7.95 -4.71
C TRP A 156 15.23 -7.77 -3.98
N ALA A 157 15.27 -7.32 -2.72
CA ALA A 157 14.08 -7.05 -1.93
C ALA A 157 13.16 -6.05 -2.66
N TYR A 158 13.73 -4.94 -3.16
CA TYR A 158 12.98 -3.94 -3.91
C TYR A 158 12.53 -4.43 -5.30
N LEU A 159 13.25 -5.35 -5.93
CA LEU A 159 12.82 -5.96 -7.19
C LEU A 159 11.56 -6.81 -6.96
N PHE A 160 11.57 -7.69 -5.97
CA PHE A 160 10.42 -8.53 -5.64
C PHE A 160 9.22 -7.71 -5.19
N THR A 161 9.42 -6.69 -4.35
CA THR A 161 8.32 -5.79 -3.94
C THR A 161 7.70 -5.09 -5.14
N SER A 162 8.53 -4.64 -6.09
CA SER A 162 8.05 -3.92 -7.27
C SER A 162 7.25 -4.84 -8.20
N ILE A 163 7.70 -6.09 -8.37
CA ILE A 163 6.96 -7.10 -9.14
C ILE A 163 5.61 -7.41 -8.47
N LEU A 164 5.59 -7.63 -7.15
CA LEU A 164 4.35 -7.89 -6.42
C LEU A 164 3.38 -6.71 -6.54
N LEU A 165 3.85 -5.48 -6.41
CA LEU A 165 3.00 -4.29 -6.57
C LEU A 165 2.42 -4.19 -7.98
N LEU A 166 3.24 -4.40 -9.00
CA LEU A 166 2.82 -4.33 -10.39
C LEU A 166 1.71 -5.35 -10.71
N LEU A 167 1.78 -6.54 -10.13
CA LEU A 167 0.81 -7.62 -10.36
C LEU A 167 -0.44 -7.52 -9.49
N SER A 168 -0.32 -7.06 -8.24
CA SER A 168 -1.41 -7.10 -7.26
C SER A 168 -2.32 -5.87 -7.29
N LEU A 169 -1.76 -4.67 -7.47
CA LEU A 169 -2.54 -3.42 -7.43
C LEU A 169 -3.61 -3.29 -8.52
N PRO A 170 -3.41 -3.77 -9.77
CA PRO A 170 -4.47 -3.77 -10.77
C PRO A 170 -5.72 -4.54 -10.33
N VAL A 171 -5.56 -5.61 -9.53
CA VAL A 171 -6.67 -6.42 -9.03
C VAL A 171 -7.46 -5.66 -7.96
N LEU A 172 -6.78 -4.96 -7.04
CA LEU A 172 -7.46 -4.05 -6.12
C LEU A 172 -8.25 -3.00 -6.88
N ALA A 173 -7.61 -2.31 -7.83
CA ALA A 173 -8.23 -1.26 -8.64
C ALA A 173 -9.48 -1.77 -9.38
N ALA A 174 -9.43 -2.99 -9.95
CA ALA A 174 -10.60 -3.63 -10.54
C ALA A 174 -11.72 -3.87 -9.50
N GLY A 175 -11.37 -4.39 -8.32
CA GLY A 175 -12.33 -4.61 -7.23
C GLY A 175 -13.06 -3.34 -6.79
N ILE A 176 -12.30 -2.26 -6.53
CA ILE A 176 -12.89 -0.99 -6.07
C ILE A 176 -13.57 -0.21 -7.21
N THR A 177 -13.17 -0.37 -8.48
CA THR A 177 -13.95 0.18 -9.61
C THR A 177 -15.28 -0.54 -9.77
N MET A 178 -15.33 -1.88 -9.71
CA MET A 178 -16.60 -2.62 -9.72
C MET A 178 -17.52 -2.17 -8.58
N LEU A 179 -16.97 -1.93 -7.38
CA LEU A 179 -17.74 -1.44 -6.25
C LEU A 179 -18.26 -0.01 -6.45
N LEU A 180 -17.46 0.88 -7.05
CA LEU A 180 -17.91 2.22 -7.47
C LEU A 180 -19.07 2.15 -8.47
N PHE A 181 -19.03 1.17 -9.38
CA PHE A 181 -20.10 0.92 -10.36
C PHE A 181 -21.38 0.43 -9.69
N ASP A 182 -21.28 -0.49 -8.74
CA ASP A 182 -22.44 -0.96 -7.98
C ASP A 182 -23.08 0.17 -7.15
N ARG A 183 -22.27 1.08 -6.63
CA ARG A 183 -22.74 2.22 -5.84
C ARG A 183 -23.42 3.30 -6.69
N ASN A 184 -22.85 3.64 -7.85
CA ASN A 184 -23.18 4.88 -8.55
C ASN A 184 -23.80 4.69 -9.94
N PHE A 185 -23.64 3.52 -10.55
CA PHE A 185 -24.06 3.25 -11.93
C PHE A 185 -25.09 2.12 -12.06
N GLY A 186 -25.56 1.58 -10.94
CA GLY A 186 -26.63 0.58 -10.90
C GLY A 186 -26.23 -0.80 -11.43
N THR A 187 -24.93 -1.13 -11.41
CA THR A 187 -24.48 -2.50 -11.66
C THR A 187 -24.69 -3.37 -10.42
N ALA A 188 -24.51 -4.69 -10.57
CA ALA A 188 -24.66 -5.65 -9.48
C ALA A 188 -23.55 -6.71 -9.53
N PHE A 189 -22.29 -6.29 -9.47
CA PHE A 189 -21.15 -7.21 -9.36
C PHE A 189 -21.16 -7.95 -8.02
N PHE A 190 -21.48 -7.24 -6.94
CA PHE A 190 -21.43 -7.75 -5.56
C PHE A 190 -22.78 -7.74 -4.85
N ASP A 191 -23.84 -7.21 -5.46
CA ASP A 191 -25.19 -7.19 -4.87
C ASP A 191 -25.96 -8.50 -5.18
N PRO A 192 -26.27 -9.34 -4.17
CA PRO A 192 -27.03 -10.57 -4.36
C PRO A 192 -28.41 -10.36 -4.98
N VAL A 193 -29.04 -9.20 -4.79
CA VAL A 193 -30.37 -8.91 -5.37
C VAL A 193 -30.31 -8.84 -6.89
N GLY A 194 -29.20 -8.36 -7.45
CA GLY A 194 -28.93 -8.37 -8.89
C GLY A 194 -28.16 -9.61 -9.39
N GLY A 195 -27.96 -10.62 -8.55
CA GLY A 195 -27.24 -11.84 -8.88
C GLY A 195 -25.72 -11.79 -8.69
N GLY A 196 -25.19 -10.73 -8.08
CA GLY A 196 -23.79 -10.59 -7.71
C GLY A 196 -23.40 -11.38 -6.45
N ASP A 197 -22.10 -11.45 -6.16
CA ASP A 197 -21.57 -12.18 -5.00
C ASP A 197 -20.60 -11.32 -4.17
N PRO A 198 -20.94 -10.95 -2.92
CA PRO A 198 -20.02 -10.26 -2.02
C PRO A 198 -18.71 -11.00 -1.76
N ILE A 199 -18.68 -12.33 -1.88
CA ILE A 199 -17.47 -13.16 -1.68
C ILE A 199 -16.46 -12.93 -2.80
N LEU A 200 -16.92 -12.63 -4.03
CA LEU A 200 -16.05 -12.23 -5.13
C LEU A 200 -15.19 -11.02 -4.75
N PHE A 201 -15.78 -10.02 -4.09
CA PHE A 201 -15.02 -8.87 -3.62
C PHE A 201 -13.94 -9.28 -2.62
N GLN A 202 -14.23 -10.21 -1.71
CA GLN A 202 -13.22 -10.72 -0.76
C GLN A 202 -12.06 -11.40 -1.48
N HIS A 203 -12.33 -12.20 -2.51
CA HIS A 203 -11.29 -12.82 -3.33
C HIS A 203 -10.40 -11.79 -4.02
N LEU A 204 -10.99 -10.78 -4.67
CA LEU A 204 -10.25 -9.71 -5.33
C LEU A 204 -9.42 -8.90 -4.32
N PHE A 205 -10.02 -8.56 -3.18
CA PHE A 205 -9.36 -7.81 -2.13
C PHE A 205 -8.17 -8.58 -1.55
N TRP A 206 -8.32 -9.86 -1.22
CA TRP A 206 -7.25 -10.65 -0.62
C TRP A 206 -6.22 -11.18 -1.62
N PHE A 207 -6.57 -11.29 -2.90
CA PHE A 207 -5.59 -11.46 -3.97
C PHE A 207 -4.58 -10.31 -3.99
N PHE A 208 -5.04 -9.09 -3.69
CA PHE A 208 -4.15 -7.94 -3.45
C PHE A 208 -3.57 -7.93 -2.03
N GLY A 209 -4.42 -8.12 -1.02
CA GLY A 209 -4.10 -7.80 0.37
C GLY A 209 -3.01 -8.67 0.98
N HIS A 210 -2.90 -9.94 0.57
CA HIS A 210 -1.82 -10.80 1.06
C HIS A 210 -0.46 -10.48 0.42
N PRO A 211 -0.35 -10.29 -0.92
CA PRO A 211 0.84 -9.68 -1.51
C PRO A 211 1.24 -8.33 -0.91
N GLU A 212 0.27 -7.47 -0.60
CA GLU A 212 0.52 -6.15 -0.02
C GLU A 212 1.25 -6.23 1.33
N VAL A 213 0.83 -7.14 2.22
CA VAL A 213 1.54 -7.30 3.51
C VAL A 213 2.96 -7.84 3.32
N TYR A 214 3.24 -8.61 2.26
CA TYR A 214 4.61 -8.99 1.90
C TYR A 214 5.41 -7.81 1.37
N VAL A 215 4.81 -6.97 0.54
CA VAL A 215 5.43 -5.74 0.04
C VAL A 215 5.88 -4.83 1.18
N LEU A 216 5.12 -4.79 2.28
CA LEU A 216 5.47 -4.01 3.48
C LEU A 216 6.69 -4.57 4.24
N ILE A 217 6.94 -5.88 4.21
CA ILE A 217 7.99 -6.51 5.02
C ILE A 217 9.28 -6.80 4.24
N LEU A 218 9.19 -7.09 2.94
CA LEU A 218 10.34 -7.44 2.10
C LEU A 218 11.46 -6.37 2.12
N PRO A 219 11.20 -5.05 2.01
CA PRO A 219 12.24 -4.03 2.17
C PRO A 219 12.87 -4.09 3.56
N GLY A 220 12.07 -4.41 4.59
CA GLY A 220 12.55 -4.62 5.96
C GLY A 220 13.57 -5.75 6.05
N PHE A 221 13.33 -6.88 5.39
CA PHE A 221 14.31 -7.97 5.31
C PHE A 221 15.61 -7.53 4.62
N GLY A 222 15.50 -6.79 3.52
CA GLY A 222 16.66 -6.21 2.82
C GLY A 222 17.47 -5.27 3.73
N ILE A 223 16.80 -4.34 4.41
CA ILE A 223 17.45 -3.34 5.28
C ILE A 223 18.09 -4.03 6.50
N ILE A 224 17.37 -4.92 7.18
CA ILE A 224 17.89 -5.64 8.35
C ILE A 224 19.09 -6.49 7.97
N SER A 225 19.05 -7.21 6.84
CA SER A 225 20.18 -8.01 6.38
C SER A 225 21.43 -7.14 6.20
N HIS A 226 21.30 -5.98 5.57
CA HIS A 226 22.39 -5.04 5.39
C HIS A 226 22.92 -4.49 6.73
N ILE A 227 22.05 -4.14 7.68
CA ILE A 227 22.45 -3.65 9.01
C ILE A 227 23.21 -4.74 9.79
N CYS A 228 22.71 -5.98 9.77
CA CYS A 228 23.38 -7.09 10.45
C CYS A 228 24.76 -7.36 9.84
N MET A 229 24.88 -7.33 8.51
CA MET A 229 26.15 -7.48 7.82
C MET A 229 27.16 -6.42 8.27
N THR A 230 26.76 -5.14 8.28
CA THR A 230 27.66 -4.05 8.67
C THR A 230 28.03 -4.08 10.14
N LEU A 231 27.08 -4.34 11.05
CA LEU A 231 27.38 -4.44 12.49
C LEU A 231 28.25 -5.64 12.84
N SER A 232 28.14 -6.73 12.08
CA SER A 232 28.97 -7.92 12.27
C SER A 232 30.38 -7.79 11.66
N ASN A 233 30.67 -6.69 10.96
CA ASN A 233 31.91 -6.48 10.20
C ASN A 233 32.22 -7.63 9.20
N ASN A 234 31.18 -8.24 8.65
CA ASN A 234 31.33 -9.27 7.63
C ASN A 234 31.37 -8.65 6.23
N ASP A 235 32.23 -9.18 5.37
CA ASP A 235 32.35 -8.74 3.97
C ASP A 235 31.16 -9.17 3.09
N SER A 236 30.36 -10.15 3.55
CA SER A 236 29.21 -10.66 2.80
C SER A 236 28.16 -11.27 3.73
N LEU A 237 26.94 -11.42 3.20
CA LEU A 237 25.85 -12.11 3.87
C LEU A 237 26.05 -13.62 3.82
N PHE A 238 25.88 -14.28 4.97
CA PHE A 238 25.86 -15.73 5.04
C PHE A 238 24.71 -16.29 4.19
N GLY A 239 25.04 -17.15 3.22
CA GLY A 239 24.03 -17.79 2.38
C GLY A 239 23.28 -16.84 1.44
N PHE A 240 23.96 -15.85 0.85
CA PHE A 240 23.36 -14.85 -0.07
C PHE A 240 22.34 -15.42 -1.07
N LEU A 241 22.70 -16.49 -1.79
CA LEU A 241 21.79 -17.14 -2.75
C LEU A 241 20.58 -17.80 -2.09
N GLY A 242 20.77 -18.41 -0.91
CA GLY A 242 19.69 -18.99 -0.13
C GLY A 242 18.72 -17.92 0.38
N LEU A 243 19.25 -16.75 0.75
CA LEU A 243 18.43 -15.62 1.19
C LEU A 243 17.64 -15.01 0.03
N ILE A 244 18.25 -14.84 -1.15
CA ILE A 244 17.52 -14.40 -2.34
C ILE A 244 16.47 -15.43 -2.77
N GLY A 245 16.80 -16.73 -2.77
CA GLY A 245 15.85 -17.77 -3.15
C GLY A 245 14.71 -17.98 -2.16
N ALA A 246 14.86 -17.50 -0.92
CA ALA A 246 13.81 -17.51 0.09
C ALA A 246 12.88 -16.28 0.03
N MET A 247 13.33 -15.18 -0.59
CA MET A 247 12.53 -13.99 -0.86
C MET A 247 11.68 -14.19 -2.12
#